data_AF-A0A935WGB3-F1
#
_entry.id   AF-A0A935WGB3-F1
#
_cell.length_a   1.000
_cell.length_b   1.000
_cell.length_c   1.000
_cell.angle_alpha   90.00
_cell.angle_beta   90.00
_cell.angle_gamma   90.00
#
_symmetry.space_group_name_H-M   'P 1'
#
loop_
_entity.id
_entity.type
_entity.pdbx_description
1 polymer ?
#
loop_
_entity_poly.entity_id
_entity_poly.type
_entity_poly.pdbx_seq_one_letter_code
_entity_poly.pdbx_strand_id
1 'polypeptide(L)'
;MPRVLTAARVTVAPEHAGEYLELIHQLAVIGEDRGQHLWVFRSMASPGMFLEFSESRTELTHRSRASRTDLEGRLEQRLREICTYAPGAWDLWEEVPAPDPAPGSDEY
;
A
#
# COMPACT_ATOMS: atom_id res chain seq x y z
N MET A 1 1.67 -10.36 16.61
CA MET A 1 2.77 -9.57 16.02
C MET A 1 2.14 -8.31 15.44
N PRO A 2 2.73 -7.13 15.63
CA PRO A 2 2.23 -5.90 15.02
C PRO A 2 2.24 -6.06 13.50
N ARG A 3 1.21 -5.58 12.83
CA ARG A 3 1.17 -5.55 11.37
C ARG A 3 2.29 -4.66 10.83
N VAL A 4 2.79 -4.99 9.65
CA VAL A 4 3.78 -4.20 8.93
C VAL A 4 3.08 -3.50 7.77
N LEU A 5 3.38 -2.22 7.58
CA LEU A 5 2.74 -1.36 6.60
C LEU A 5 3.77 -0.57 5.79
N THR A 6 3.54 -0.37 4.49
CA THR A 6 4.09 0.78 3.75
C THR A 6 2.96 1.73 3.37
N ALA A 7 3.23 3.03 3.48
CA ALA A 7 2.32 4.07 3.01
C ALA A 7 3.03 4.91 1.94
N ALA A 8 2.52 4.85 0.72
CA ALA A 8 3.10 5.53 -0.43
C ALA A 8 2.17 6.60 -0.98
N ARG A 9 2.68 7.81 -1.15
CA ARG A 9 2.02 8.81 -1.98
C ARG A 9 2.46 8.62 -3.43
N VAL A 10 1.50 8.50 -4.33
CA VAL A 10 1.73 8.20 -5.74
C VAL A 10 1.11 9.28 -6.61
N THR A 11 1.85 9.75 -7.60
CA THR A 11 1.35 10.64 -8.65
C THR A 11 1.28 9.87 -9.96
N VAL A 12 0.16 9.94 -10.65
CA VAL A 12 -0.13 9.24 -11.91
C VAL A 12 -0.65 10.25 -12.91
N ALA A 13 -0.16 10.18 -14.14
CA ALA A 13 -0.71 10.99 -15.23
C ALA A 13 -2.17 10.56 -15.52
N PRO A 14 -3.09 11.49 -15.84
CA PRO A 14 -4.51 11.17 -16.03
C PRO A 14 -4.78 10.01 -17.02
N GLU A 15 -3.99 9.94 -18.10
CA GLU A 15 -4.05 8.91 -19.12
C GLU A 15 -3.72 7.49 -18.61
N HIS A 16 -2.95 7.39 -17.52
CA HIS A 16 -2.54 6.13 -16.90
C HIS A 16 -3.34 5.79 -15.64
N ALA A 17 -4.28 6.65 -15.20
CA ALA A 17 -4.99 6.45 -13.93
C ALA A 17 -5.84 5.16 -13.91
N GLY A 18 -6.44 4.78 -15.04
CA GLY A 18 -7.17 3.52 -15.16
C GLY A 18 -6.24 2.31 -15.07
N GLU A 19 -5.19 2.31 -15.89
CA GLU A 19 -4.16 1.27 -15.92
C GLU A 19 -3.50 1.09 -14.54
N TYR A 20 -3.16 2.19 -13.86
CA TYR A 20 -2.61 2.17 -12.51
C TYR A 20 -3.52 1.41 -11.53
N LEU A 21 -4.82 1.71 -11.52
CA LEU A 21 -5.77 1.06 -10.61
C LEU A 21 -5.93 -0.43 -10.92
N GLU A 22 -5.95 -0.81 -12.20
CA GLU A 22 -6.01 -2.21 -12.62
C GLU A 22 -4.78 -3.00 -12.16
N LEU A 23 -3.58 -2.44 -12.32
CA LEU A 23 -2.32 -3.08 -11.88
C LEU A 23 -2.27 -3.23 -10.35
N ILE A 24 -2.68 -2.20 -9.61
CA ILE A 24 -2.77 -2.26 -8.14
C ILE A 24 -3.77 -3.33 -7.70
N HIS A 25 -4.94 -3.41 -8.35
CA HIS A 25 -5.92 -4.43 -8.01
C HIS A 25 -5.42 -5.86 -8.30
N GLN A 26 -4.72 -6.07 -9.41
CA GLN A 26 -4.09 -7.36 -9.71
C GLN A 26 -3.05 -7.75 -8.65
N LEU A 27 -2.21 -6.81 -8.21
CA LEU A 27 -1.26 -7.05 -7.13
C LEU A 27 -1.97 -7.38 -5.81
N ALA A 28 -3.08 -6.70 -5.51
CA ALA A 28 -3.87 -6.97 -4.31
C ALA A 28 -4.40 -8.42 -4.31
N VAL A 29 -4.96 -8.88 -5.43
CA VAL A 29 -5.49 -10.25 -5.58
C VAL A 29 -4.38 -11.29 -5.44
N ILE A 30 -3.22 -11.07 -6.06
CA ILE A 30 -2.08 -12.00 -5.95
C ILE A 30 -1.54 -12.04 -4.51
N GLY A 31 -1.55 -10.90 -3.81
CA GLY A 31 -1.06 -10.78 -2.44
C GLY A 31 -1.99 -11.39 -1.39
N GLU A 32 -3.29 -11.44 -1.65
CA GLU A 32 -4.32 -11.88 -0.71
C GLU A 32 -4.06 -13.31 -0.19
N ASP A 33 -3.67 -14.23 -1.07
CA ASP A 33 -3.33 -15.62 -0.72
C ASP A 33 -2.18 -15.73 0.30
N ARG A 34 -1.33 -14.70 0.39
CA ARG A 34 -0.20 -14.62 1.33
C ARG A 34 -0.51 -13.74 2.54
N GLY A 35 -1.75 -13.31 2.70
CA GLY A 35 -2.19 -12.38 3.74
C GLY A 35 -1.58 -10.99 3.59
N GLN A 36 -1.31 -10.57 2.35
CA GLN A 36 -1.00 -9.18 2.03
C GLN A 36 -2.29 -8.47 1.67
N HIS A 37 -2.43 -7.23 2.14
CA HIS A 37 -3.55 -6.38 1.80
C HIS A 37 -3.04 -5.09 1.16
N LEU A 38 -3.68 -4.68 0.06
CA LEU A 38 -3.31 -3.49 -0.67
C LEU A 38 -4.54 -2.62 -0.87
N TRP A 39 -4.49 -1.38 -0.37
CA TRP A 39 -5.55 -0.40 -0.50
C TRP A 39 -5.05 0.85 -1.20
N VAL A 40 -5.92 1.47 -1.98
CA VAL A 40 -5.62 2.72 -2.68
C VAL A 40 -6.74 3.73 -2.48
N PHE A 41 -6.37 4.96 -2.15
CA PHE A 41 -7.27 6.08 -1.97
C PHE A 41 -6.91 7.17 -2.97
N ARG A 42 -7.91 7.74 -3.65
CA ARG A 42 -7.71 8.85 -4.57
C ARG A 42 -7.92 10.19 -3.84
N SER A 43 -7.05 11.16 -4.11
CA SER A 43 -7.26 12.53 -3.62
C SER A 43 -8.47 13.18 -4.27
N MET A 44 -9.36 13.74 -3.44
CA MET A 44 -10.51 14.53 -3.89
C MET A 44 -10.08 15.86 -4.53
N ALA A 45 -8.92 16.40 -4.13
CA ALA A 45 -8.39 17.67 -4.61
C ALA A 45 -7.51 17.53 -5.86
N SER A 46 -7.00 16.33 -6.14
CA SER A 46 -6.05 16.08 -7.24
C SER A 46 -6.28 14.69 -7.81
N PRO A 47 -7.06 14.55 -8.90
CA PRO A 47 -7.50 13.23 -9.41
C PRO A 47 -6.38 12.25 -9.83
N GLY A 48 -5.17 12.76 -10.07
CA GLY A 48 -3.97 11.98 -10.37
C GLY A 48 -3.08 11.68 -9.16
N MET A 49 -3.52 12.00 -7.94
CA MET A 49 -2.79 11.73 -6.70
C MET A 49 -3.48 10.66 -5.89
N PHE A 50 -2.70 9.68 -5.43
CA PHE A 50 -3.17 8.52 -4.71
C PHE A 50 -2.35 8.30 -3.42
N LEU A 51 -2.99 7.67 -2.44
CA LEU A 51 -2.34 7.04 -1.30
C LEU A 51 -2.50 5.54 -1.43
N GLU A 52 -1.38 4.83 -1.38
CA GLU A 52 -1.31 3.38 -1.45
C GLU A 52 -0.82 2.84 -0.11
N PHE A 53 -1.54 1.85 0.43
CA PHE A 53 -1.22 1.19 1.67
C PHE A 53 -1.06 -0.30 1.41
N SER A 54 0.13 -0.84 1.66
CA SER A 54 0.39 -2.28 1.63
C SER A 54 0.59 -2.74 3.06
N GLU A 55 -0.13 -3.78 3.49
CA GLU A 55 -0.02 -4.37 4.82
C GLU A 55 0.26 -5.86 4.73
N SER A 56 1.02 -6.37 5.69
CA SER A 56 1.22 -7.79 5.92
C SER A 56 1.48 -8.10 7.39
N ARG A 57 1.26 -9.37 7.76
CA ARG A 57 1.51 -9.85 9.13
C ARG A 57 2.99 -9.88 9.54
N THR A 58 3.92 -9.90 8.59
CA THR A 58 5.36 -9.94 8.85
C THR A 58 6.12 -9.14 7.82
N GLU A 59 7.33 -8.67 8.15
CA GLU A 59 8.23 -8.03 7.19
C GLU A 59 8.58 -8.97 6.03
N LEU A 60 8.81 -10.25 6.28
CA LEU A 60 9.20 -11.23 5.26
C LEU A 60 8.10 -11.45 4.21
N THR A 61 6.84 -11.37 4.62
CA THR A 61 5.69 -11.48 3.72
C THR A 61 5.25 -10.13 3.15
N HIS A 62 5.92 -9.02 3.47
CA HIS A 62 5.54 -7.70 2.99
C HIS A 62 5.94 -7.50 1.52
N ARG A 63 5.12 -6.83 0.70
CA ARG A 63 5.37 -6.59 -0.75
C ARG A 63 6.73 -5.94 -1.05
N SER A 64 7.26 -5.14 -0.14
CA SER A 64 8.60 -4.51 -0.26
C SER A 64 9.77 -5.48 -0.05
N ARG A 65 9.53 -6.67 0.51
CA ARG A 65 10.57 -7.64 0.93
C ARG A 65 10.34 -9.06 0.39
N ALA A 66 9.09 -9.45 0.17
CA ALA A 66 8.72 -10.78 -0.26
C ALA A 66 9.32 -11.10 -1.64
N SER A 67 9.72 -12.37 -1.83
CA SER A 67 10.10 -12.87 -3.14
C SER A 67 8.92 -12.74 -4.09
N ARG A 68 9.13 -12.10 -5.23
CA ARG A 68 8.10 -11.84 -6.24
C ARG A 68 8.10 -12.94 -7.28
N THR A 69 6.92 -13.32 -7.73
CA THR A 69 6.78 -14.10 -8.96
C THR A 69 7.16 -13.24 -10.18
N ASP A 70 7.45 -13.87 -11.33
CA ASP A 70 7.73 -13.15 -12.57
C ASP A 70 6.59 -12.21 -12.99
N LEU A 71 5.34 -12.62 -12.71
CA LEU A 71 4.16 -11.80 -12.98
C LEU A 71 4.15 -10.54 -12.11
N GLU A 72 4.35 -10.68 -10.80
CA GLU A 72 4.44 -9.53 -9.88
C GLU A 72 5.59 -8.59 -10.25
N GLY A 73 6.74 -9.14 -10.68
CA GLY A 73 7.86 -8.36 -11.17
C GLY A 73 7.49 -7.49 -12.38
N ARG A 74 6.73 -8.04 -13.33
CA ARG A 74 6.24 -7.30 -14.52
C ARG A 74 5.23 -6.22 -14.15
N LEU A 75 4.28 -6.52 -13.27
CA LEU A 75 3.28 -5.54 -12.79
C LEU A 75 3.96 -4.37 -12.07
N GLU A 76 4.92 -4.66 -11.19
CA GLU A 76 5.70 -3.67 -10.45
C GLU A 76 6.57 -2.80 -11.36
N GLN A 77 7.21 -3.42 -12.35
CA GLN A 77 7.98 -2.68 -13.35
C GLN A 77 7.07 -1.74 -14.13
N ARG A 78 5.89 -2.21 -14.54
CA ARG A 78 4.93 -1.38 -15.26
C ARG A 78 4.42 -0.22 -14.41
N LEU A 79 4.13 -0.44 -13.12
CA LEU A 79 3.76 0.63 -12.19
C LEU A 79 4.83 1.72 -12.13
N ARG A 80 6.12 1.34 -12.04
CA ARG A 80 7.24 2.31 -12.01
C ARG A 80 7.38 3.14 -13.28
N GLU A 81 6.88 2.66 -14.41
CA GLU A 81 6.90 3.39 -15.68
C GLU A 81 5.77 4.43 -15.77
N ILE A 82 4.61 4.15 -15.18
CA ILE A 82 3.39 4.95 -15.37
C ILE A 82 3.06 5.86 -14.18
N CYS A 83 3.73 5.67 -13.03
CA CYS A 83 3.53 6.49 -11.85
C CYS A 83 4.85 6.89 -11.16
N THR A 84 4.78 7.94 -10.35
CA THR A 84 5.88 8.42 -9.52
C THR A 84 5.54 8.21 -8.05
N TYR A 85 6.34 7.39 -7.38
CA TYR A 85 6.28 7.23 -5.92
C TYR A 85 7.03 8.37 -5.25
N ALA A 86 6.44 8.96 -4.21
CA ALA A 86 7.12 9.94 -3.37
C ALA A 86 8.27 9.29 -2.57
N PRO A 87 9.26 10.07 -2.12
CA PRO A 87 10.29 9.58 -1.20
C PRO A 87 9.66 8.92 0.03
N GLY A 88 10.28 7.83 0.51
CA GLY A 88 9.79 7.05 1.67
C GLY A 88 8.64 6.08 1.37
N ALA A 89 8.21 5.94 0.11
CA ALA A 89 7.12 5.03 -0.28
C ALA A 89 7.34 3.56 0.11
N TRP A 90 8.58 3.14 0.35
CA TRP A 90 8.94 1.77 0.74
C TRP A 90 9.39 1.65 2.19
N ASP A 91 9.29 2.72 2.97
CA ASP A 91 9.62 2.72 4.39
C ASP A 91 8.61 1.85 5.12
N LEU A 92 9.13 0.91 5.91
CA LEU A 92 8.32 -0.01 6.70
C LEU A 92 7.89 0.67 8.00
N TRP A 93 6.61 0.56 8.30
CA TRP A 93 5.98 1.01 9.53
C TRP A 93 5.45 -0.19 10.28
N GLU A 94 5.48 -0.14 11.60
CA GLU A 94 4.87 -1.14 12.47
C GLU A 94 3.60 -0.59 13.12
N GLU A 95 2.62 -1.47 13.30
CA GLU A 95 1.41 -1.15 14.05
C GLU A 95 1.74 -0.88 15.53
N VAL A 96 1.37 0.32 15.99
CA VAL A 96 1.40 0.68 17.41
C VAL A 96 -0.03 0.60 17.93
N PRO A 97 -0.35 -0.29 18.88
CA PRO A 97 -1.69 -0.38 19.45
C PRO A 97 -2.04 0.93 20.19
N ALA A 98 -3.31 1.32 20.13
CA ALA A 98 -3.79 2.42 20.97
C ALA A 98 -3.55 2.06 22.44
N PRO A 99 -3.18 3.04 23.28
CA PRO A 99 -3.10 2.81 24.72
C PRO A 99 -4.48 2.39 25.23
N ASP A 100 -4.50 1.52 26.25
CA ASP A 100 -5.75 1.18 26.93
C ASP A 100 -6.41 2.48 27.40
N PRO A 101 -7.73 2.65 27.19
CA PRO A 101 -8.44 3.81 27.69
C PRO A 101 -8.26 3.87 29.20
N ALA A 102 -7.81 5.01 29.71
CA ALA A 102 -7.71 5.22 31.15
C ALA A 102 -9.09 4.96 31.78
N PRO A 103 -9.17 4.26 32.92
CA PRO A 103 -10.46 4.02 33.58
C PRO A 103 -11.11 5.38 33.91
N GLY A 104 -12.22 5.71 33.22
CA GLY A 104 -13.01 6.92 33.43
C GLY A 104 -13.09 7.94 32.26
N SER A 105 -12.74 7.57 31.03
CA SER A 105 -12.75 8.49 29.87
C SER A 105 -14.05 8.49 29.03
N ASP A 106 -15.15 7.92 29.54
CA ASP A 106 -16.47 7.92 28.87
C ASP A 106 -17.22 9.27 28.92
N GLU A 107 -16.56 10.36 29.34
CA GLU A 107 -17.17 11.70 29.38
C GLU A 107 -16.39 12.69 28.52
N TYR A 108 -16.51 12.64 27.18
CA TYR A 108 -16.40 13.81 26.29
C TYR A 108 -17.12 13.57 24.95
#